data_AF-A0A3N5U1M9-F1
#
_entry.id   AF-A0A3N5U1M9-F1
#
_cell.length_a   1.000
_cell.length_b   1.000
_cell.length_c   1.000
_cell.angle_alpha   90.00
_cell.angle_beta   90.00
_cell.angle_gamma   90.00
#
_symmetry.space_group_name_H-M   'P 1'
#
loop_
_entity.id
_entity.type
_entity.pdbx_description
1 polymer ?
#
loop_
_entity_poly.entity_id
_entity_poly.type
_entity_poly.pdbx_seq_one_letter_code
_entity_poly.pdbx_strand_id
1 'polypeptide(L)'
;MIKSFLKKQILKNRALIIREGKYLQDFMRLLMKQSNTGIEWTEEEKMQLKSDLKHISLYVPALIIFVLPFGALLLPVLTEVLDRRDKDRMK
;
A
#
# COMPACT_ATOMS: atom_id res chain seq x y z
N MET A 1 -6.25 8.75 27.36
CA MET A 1 -7.44 8.03 26.86
C MET A 1 -7.17 7.26 25.56
N ILE A 2 -6.75 7.92 24.48
CA ILE A 2 -6.52 7.31 23.16
C ILE A 2 -5.50 6.16 23.19
N LYS A 3 -4.37 6.32 23.88
CA LYS A 3 -3.31 5.30 23.98
C LYS A 3 -3.82 3.96 24.55
N SER A 4 -4.66 4.01 25.58
CA SER A 4 -5.23 2.82 26.23
C SER A 4 -6.23 2.11 25.31
N PHE A 5 -7.07 2.90 24.64
CA PHE A 5 -8.00 2.39 23.63
C PHE A 5 -7.26 1.69 22.47
N LEU A 6 -6.24 2.34 21.89
CA LEU A 6 -5.43 1.75 20.83
C LEU A 6 -4.73 0.47 21.28
N LYS A 7 -4.10 0.48 22.47
CA LYS A 7 -3.47 -0.72 23.03
C LYS A 7 -4.47 -1.88 23.15
N LYS A 8 -5.70 -1.61 23.61
CA LYS A 8 -6.77 -2.60 23.71
C LYS A 8 -7.17 -3.14 22.33
N GLN A 9 -7.33 -2.28 21.32
CA GLN A 9 -7.67 -2.70 19.97
C GLN A 9 -6.55 -3.51 19.31
N ILE A 10 -5.29 -3.10 19.47
CA ILE A 10 -4.13 -3.83 18.94
C ILE A 10 -4.04 -5.21 19.56
N LEU A 11 -4.19 -5.32 20.89
CA LEU A 11 -4.16 -6.62 21.57
C LEU A 11 -5.32 -7.52 21.13
N LYS A 12 -6.53 -6.96 21.04
CA LYS A 12 -7.72 -7.69 20.58
C LYS A 12 -7.57 -8.23 19.15
N ASN A 13 -6.91 -7.48 18.26
CA ASN A 13 -6.76 -7.81 16.85
C ASN A 13 -5.36 -8.32 16.48
N ARG A 14 -4.52 -8.71 17.46
CA ARG A 14 -3.11 -9.06 17.24
C ARG A 14 -2.92 -10.12 16.15
N ALA A 15 -3.73 -11.18 16.18
CA ALA A 15 -3.64 -12.26 15.20
C ALA A 15 -3.93 -11.77 13.77
N LEU A 16 -4.96 -10.92 13.61
CA LEU A 16 -5.29 -10.30 12.34
C LEU A 16 -4.15 -9.40 11.86
N ILE A 17 -3.63 -8.53 12.72
CA ILE A 17 -2.52 -7.62 12.38
C ILE A 17 -1.29 -8.39 11.90
N ILE A 18 -0.92 -9.48 12.58
CA ILE A 18 0.23 -10.31 12.18
C ILE A 18 -0.02 -10.97 10.82
N ARG A 19 -1.23 -11.49 10.60
CA ARG A 19 -1.61 -12.12 9.33
C ARG A 19 -1.57 -11.12 8.18
N GLU A 20 -2.21 -9.97 8.33
CA GLU A 20 -2.22 -8.91 7.31
C GLU A 20 -0.80 -8.35 7.09
N GLY A 21 0.02 -8.27 8.14
CA GLY A 21 1.42 -7.85 8.02
C GLY A 21 2.25 -8.81 7.16
N LYS A 22 2.10 -10.12 7.37
CA LYS A 22 2.77 -11.13 6.52
C LYS A 22 2.27 -11.07 5.08
N TYR A 23 0.95 -10.95 4.91
CA TYR A 23 0.34 -10.81 3.61
C TYR A 23 0.89 -9.60 2.83
N LEU A 24 0.95 -8.43 3.48
CA LEU A 24 1.54 -7.23 2.90
C LEU A 24 3.02 -7.41 2.56
N GLN A 25 3.79 -8.12 3.41
CA GLN A 25 5.19 -8.42 3.13
C GLN A 25 5.36 -9.26 1.86
N ASP A 26 4.56 -10.31 1.71
CA ASP A 26 4.58 -11.19 0.52
C ASP A 26 4.16 -10.43 -0.74
N PHE A 27 3.10 -9.60 -0.64
CA PHE A 27 2.67 -8.70 -1.72
C PHE A 27 3.80 -7.74 -2.13
N MET A 28 4.42 -7.06 -1.17
CA MET A 28 5.50 -6.11 -1.44
C MET A 28 6.70 -6.78 -2.08
N ARG A 29 7.05 -8.00 -1.67
CA ARG A 29 8.12 -8.78 -2.32
C ARG A 29 7.81 -9.06 -3.78
N LEU A 30 6.57 -9.46 -4.10
CA LEU A 30 6.15 -9.75 -5.47
C LEU A 30 6.07 -8.47 -6.32
N LEU A 31 5.51 -7.40 -5.75
CA LEU A 31 5.41 -6.08 -6.39
C LEU A 31 6.79 -5.52 -6.74
N MET A 32 7.75 -5.66 -5.83
CA MET A 32 9.11 -5.14 -6.03
C MET A 32 10.00 -6.06 -6.86
N LYS A 33 9.54 -7.27 -7.24
CA LYS A 33 10.32 -8.23 -8.04
C LYS A 33 10.85 -7.56 -9.31
N GLN A 34 9.95 -6.98 -10.12
CA GLN A 34 10.31 -6.41 -11.41
C GLN A 34 11.31 -5.25 -11.27
N SER A 35 11.13 -4.37 -10.29
CA SER A 35 12.07 -3.25 -10.06
C SER A 35 13.42 -3.69 -9.51
N ASN A 36 13.46 -4.75 -8.68
CA ASN A 36 14.68 -5.17 -8.01
C ASN A 36 15.54 -6.12 -8.85
N THR A 37 14.93 -6.92 -9.73
CA THR A 37 15.63 -7.95 -10.51
C THR A 37 15.62 -7.68 -12.01
N GLY A 38 14.77 -6.78 -12.50
CA GLY A 38 14.54 -6.55 -13.93
C GLY A 38 13.76 -7.67 -14.63
N ILE A 39 13.31 -8.69 -13.90
CA ILE A 39 12.55 -9.82 -14.45
C ILE A 39 11.07 -9.46 -14.43
N GLU A 40 10.41 -9.60 -15.59
CA GLU A 40 8.97 -9.37 -15.72
C GLU A 40 8.13 -10.34 -14.87
N TRP A 41 6.92 -9.90 -14.53
CA TRP A 41 5.94 -10.77 -13.90
C TRP A 41 5.38 -11.80 -14.88
N THR A 42 5.21 -13.03 -14.41
CA THR A 42 4.42 -14.03 -15.13
C THR A 42 2.93 -13.68 -15.08
N GLU A 43 2.11 -14.34 -15.91
CA GLU A 43 0.66 -14.12 -15.89
C GLU A 43 0.03 -14.50 -14.55
N GLU A 44 0.52 -15.58 -13.92
CA GLU A 44 0.09 -16.02 -12.58
C GLU A 44 0.44 -14.97 -11.53
N GLU A 45 1.65 -14.39 -11.59
CA GLU A 45 2.08 -13.33 -10.69
C GLU A 45 1.26 -12.05 -10.88
N LYS A 46 0.92 -11.68 -12.12
CA LYS A 46 0.03 -10.56 -12.41
C LYS A 46 -1.37 -10.79 -11.84
N MET A 47 -1.90 -12.00 -11.96
CA MET A 47 -3.19 -12.36 -11.36
C MET A 47 -3.15 -12.25 -9.84
N GLN A 48 -2.07 -12.74 -9.21
CA GLN A 48 -1.87 -12.63 -7.77
C GLN A 48 -1.79 -11.15 -7.33
N LEU A 49 -1.00 -10.33 -8.01
CA LEU A 49 -0.89 -8.89 -7.72
C LEU A 49 -2.22 -8.16 -7.83
N LYS A 50 -3.03 -8.46 -8.85
CA LYS A 50 -4.38 -7.88 -9.00
C LYS A 50 -5.29 -8.27 -7.84
N SER A 51 -5.26 -9.55 -7.44
CA SER A 51 -6.00 -10.04 -6.28
C SER A 51 -5.55 -9.30 -5.01
N ASP A 52 -4.25 -9.10 -4.85
CA ASP A 52 -3.69 -8.50 -3.65
C ASP A 52 -3.98 -7.01 -3.54
N LEU A 53 -3.88 -6.28 -4.64
CA LEU A 53 -4.29 -4.88 -4.71
C LEU A 53 -5.78 -4.72 -4.37
N LYS A 54 -6.63 -5.64 -4.85
CA LYS A 54 -8.06 -5.61 -4.52
C LYS A 54 -8.28 -5.82 -3.03
N HIS A 55 -7.64 -6.82 -2.41
CA HIS A 55 -7.75 -7.05 -0.97
C HIS A 55 -7.31 -5.82 -0.16
N ILE A 56 -6.14 -5.24 -0.49
CA ILE A 56 -5.59 -4.07 0.22
C ILE A 56 -6.48 -2.84 0.05
N SER A 57 -7.06 -2.63 -1.14
CA SER A 57 -7.94 -1.49 -1.42
C SER A 57 -9.14 -1.40 -0.47
N LEU A 58 -9.62 -2.54 0.04
CA LEU A 58 -10.72 -2.59 1.02
C LEU A 58 -10.33 -2.00 2.39
N TYR A 59 -9.03 -1.93 2.70
CA TYR A 59 -8.50 -1.37 3.95
C TYR A 59 -8.06 0.09 3.84
N VAL A 60 -8.03 0.68 2.63
CA VAL A 60 -7.57 2.05 2.41
C VAL A 60 -8.74 2.92 1.93
N PRO A 61 -9.65 3.36 2.85
CA PRO A 61 -10.73 4.28 2.51
C PRO A 61 -10.27 5.57 1.85
N ALA A 62 -9.02 5.99 2.09
CA ALA A 62 -8.46 7.23 1.57
C ALA A 62 -8.45 7.30 0.03
N LEU A 63 -8.47 6.16 -0.67
CA LEU A 63 -8.54 6.15 -2.14
C LEU A 63 -9.85 6.77 -2.66
N ILE A 64 -10.91 6.80 -1.85
CA ILE A 64 -12.18 7.43 -2.23
C ILE A 64 -12.02 8.93 -2.49
N ILE A 65 -11.04 9.58 -1.85
CA ILE A 65 -10.79 11.02 -1.99
C ILE A 65 -10.47 11.37 -3.45
N PHE A 66 -9.80 10.47 -4.19
CA PHE A 66 -9.47 10.69 -5.60
C PHE A 66 -10.67 10.48 -6.55
N VAL A 67 -11.73 9.83 -6.08
CA VAL A 67 -12.97 9.57 -6.86
C VAL A 67 -14.00 10.70 -6.69
N LEU A 68 -13.88 11.51 -5.63
CA LEU A 68 -14.76 12.64 -5.40
C LEU A 68 -14.62 13.71 -6.49
N PRO A 69 -15.68 14.48 -6.79
CA PRO A 69 -15.52 15.70 -7.56
C PRO A 69 -14.48 16.58 -6.87
N PHE A 70 -13.54 17.13 -7.64
CA PHE A 70 -12.34 17.85 -7.17
C PHE A 70 -11.23 17.01 -6.51
N GLY A 71 -11.39 15.70 -6.33
CA GLY A 71 -10.34 14.81 -5.81
C GLY A 71 -9.05 14.84 -6.63
N ALA A 72 -9.18 15.02 -7.95
CA ALA A 72 -8.06 15.17 -8.87
C ALA A 72 -7.21 16.43 -8.59
N LEU A 73 -7.73 17.45 -7.90
CA LEU A 73 -6.95 18.63 -7.51
C LEU A 73 -5.85 18.31 -6.48
N LEU A 74 -5.93 17.14 -5.84
CA LEU A 74 -4.87 16.65 -4.94
C LEU A 74 -3.74 15.94 -5.68
N LEU A 75 -3.89 15.62 -6.98
CA LEU A 75 -2.85 14.96 -7.76
C LEU A 75 -1.56 15.78 -7.84
N PRO A 76 -1.57 17.11 -8.08
CA PRO A 76 -0.34 17.91 -8.08
C PRO A 76 0.42 17.88 -6.74
N VAL A 77 -0.32 17.82 -5.63
CA VAL A 77 0.28 17.68 -4.28
C VAL A 77 0.92 16.30 -4.13
N LEU A 78 0.22 15.27 -4.59
CA LEU A 78 0.73 13.90 -4.57
C LEU A 78 2.00 13.76 -5.41
N THR A 79 2.03 14.33 -6.62
CA THR A 79 3.19 14.27 -7.52
C THR A 79 4.40 14.99 -6.91
N GLU A 80 4.22 16.18 -6.33
CA GLU A 80 5.31 16.90 -5.66
C GLU A 80 5.92 16.09 -4.49
N VAL A 81 5.08 15.38 -3.72
CA VAL A 81 5.57 14.51 -2.63
C VAL A 81 6.34 13.31 -3.17
N LEU A 82 5.92 12.72 -4.29
CA LEU A 82 6.59 11.59 -4.92
C LEU A 82 7.92 12.02 -5.55
N ASP A 83 7.95 13.12 -6.30
CA ASP A 83 9.14 13.65 -6.99
C ASP A 83 10.26 14.03 -6.01
N ARG A 84 9.90 14.55 -4.83
CA ARG A 84 10.88 14.81 -3.75
C ARG A 84 11.67 13.56 -3.38
N ARG A 85 11.04 12.38 -3.39
CA ARG A 85 11.70 11.11 -3.04
C ARG A 85 12.69 10.65 -4.10
N ASP A 86 12.47 11.00 -5.37
CA ASP A 86 13.38 10.60 -6.46
C ASP A 86 14.61 11.50 -6.52
N LYS A 87 14.48 12.79 -6.20
CA LYS A 87 15.63 13.70 -6.08
C LYS A 87 16.63 13.26 -5.00
N ASP A 88 16.15 12.59 -3.95
CA ASP A 88 17.00 12.04 -2.89
C ASP A 88 17.70 10.73 -3.27
N ARG A 89 17.22 10.01 -4.30
CA ARG A 89 17.86 8.78 -4.81
C ARG A 89 18.90 9.03 -5.90
N MET A 90 18.84 10.20 -6.56
CA MET A 90 19.78 10.62 -7.60
C MET A 90 20.99 11.43 -7.07
N LYS A 91 21.05 11.66 -5.75
CA LYS A 91 22.23 12.18 -5.05
C LYS A 91 23.05 11.02 -4.48
#